data_AF-A0AAD8U734-F1
#
_entry.id   AF-A0AAD8U734-F1
#
_cell.length_a   1.000
_cell.length_b   1.000
_cell.length_c   1.000
_cell.angle_alpha   90.00
_cell.angle_beta   90.00
_cell.angle_gamma   90.00
#
_symmetry.space_group_name_H-M   'P 1'
#
loop_
_entity.id
_entity.type
_entity.pdbx_description
1 polymer ?
#
loop_
_entity_poly.entity_id
_entity_poly.type
_entity_poly.pdbx_seq_one_letter_code
_entity_poly.pdbx_strand_id
1 'polypeptide(L)'
;MAALEVAAGDFSATCSGTSYFSTTVKSSCQDNYQEDSYSTDLDMTKCLANVGGRVVCRPSNPSFKFCDCGLGGDKKQILNCRCTDSTGTKRPSSLNLDTCLSNINGDLKC
;
A
#
# COMPACT_ATOMS: atom_id res chain seq x y z
N MET A 1 20.33 9.94 -21.27
CA MET A 1 19.78 8.72 -20.66
C MET A 1 18.95 9.18 -19.47
N ALA A 2 17.63 9.27 -19.65
CA ALA A 2 16.74 9.68 -18.58
C ALA A 2 16.63 8.52 -17.59
N ALA A 3 16.89 8.79 -16.31
CA ALA A 3 16.51 7.86 -15.27
C ALA A 3 15.00 7.62 -15.41
N LEU A 4 14.58 6.37 -15.62
CA LEU A 4 13.20 6.00 -15.28
C LEU A 4 13.12 6.20 -13.78
N GLU A 5 12.60 7.34 -13.35
CA GLU A 5 11.94 7.39 -12.06
C GLU A 5 10.82 6.37 -12.16
N VAL A 6 11.06 5.16 -11.65
CA VAL A 6 9.99 4.27 -11.26
C VAL A 6 9.24 5.06 -10.20
N ALA A 7 8.24 5.83 -10.64
CA ALA A 7 7.18 6.29 -9.79
C ALA A 7 6.55 5.01 -9.25
N ALA A 8 7.07 4.52 -8.12
CA ALA A 8 6.49 3.41 -7.39
C ALA A 8 5.16 3.95 -6.85
N GLY A 9 4.12 3.83 -7.66
CA GLY A 9 2.81 4.39 -7.42
C GLY A 9 1.79 4.08 -8.52
N ASP A 10 0.56 4.54 -8.30
CA ASP A 10 -0.61 4.50 -9.20
C ASP A 10 -1.19 3.11 -9.53
N PHE A 11 -1.10 2.14 -8.62
CA PHE A 11 -1.83 0.87 -8.82
C PHE A 11 -3.34 1.08 -9.04
N SER A 12 -3.96 2.09 -8.42
CA SER A 12 -5.40 2.34 -8.55
C SER A 12 -5.85 2.70 -9.97
N ALA A 13 -4.94 3.09 -10.86
CA ALA A 13 -5.25 3.36 -12.26
C ALA A 13 -5.57 2.09 -13.07
N THR A 14 -5.00 0.95 -12.68
CA THR A 14 -5.11 -0.33 -13.41
C THR A 14 -5.60 -1.47 -12.52
N CYS A 15 -5.89 -1.18 -11.25
CA CYS A 15 -6.44 -2.13 -10.30
C CYS A 15 -7.76 -1.64 -9.72
N SER A 16 -8.68 -2.58 -9.46
CA SER A 16 -10.01 -2.31 -8.92
C SER A 16 -10.39 -3.32 -7.84
N GLY A 17 -11.47 -3.05 -7.11
CA GLY A 17 -11.94 -3.98 -6.06
C GLY A 17 -11.02 -4.07 -4.84
N THR A 18 -10.18 -3.07 -4.61
CA THR A 18 -9.22 -3.06 -3.50
C THR A 18 -9.91 -3.24 -2.15
N SER A 19 -9.39 -4.18 -1.38
CA SER A 19 -9.81 -4.49 -0.02
C SER A 19 -8.57 -4.68 0.86
N TYR A 20 -8.71 -4.39 2.15
CA TYR A 20 -7.64 -4.53 3.12
C TYR A 20 -8.16 -5.33 4.30
N PHE A 21 -7.45 -6.39 4.64
CA PHE A 21 -7.79 -7.25 5.76
C PHE A 21 -6.54 -7.59 6.54
N SER A 22 -6.57 -7.32 7.85
CA SER A 22 -5.44 -7.47 8.78
C SER A 22 -4.22 -6.64 8.36
N THR A 23 -3.38 -7.17 7.48
CA THR A 23 -2.17 -6.53 6.93
C THR A 23 -2.00 -6.75 5.44
N THR A 24 -2.98 -7.39 4.79
CA THR A 24 -2.91 -7.75 3.37
C THR A 24 -3.85 -6.86 2.58
N VAL A 25 -3.31 -6.23 1.52
CA VAL A 25 -4.12 -5.60 0.48
C VAL A 25 -4.43 -6.65 -0.57
N LYS A 26 -5.70 -6.75 -0.95
CA LYS A 26 -6.14 -7.55 -2.09
C LYS A 26 -6.77 -6.63 -3.12
N SER A 27 -6.37 -6.74 -4.38
CA SER A 27 -6.91 -5.94 -5.47
C SER A 27 -6.96 -6.77 -6.75
N SER A 28 -7.79 -6.39 -7.71
CA SER A 28 -7.85 -7.01 -9.03
C SER A 28 -7.16 -6.11 -10.04
N CYS A 29 -6.00 -6.53 -10.55
CA CYS A 29 -5.12 -5.73 -11.40
C CYS A 29 -5.08 -6.25 -12.83
N GLN A 30 -5.06 -5.35 -13.81
CA GLN A 30 -4.89 -5.69 -15.23
C GLN A 30 -3.45 -6.13 -15.52
N ASP A 31 -3.26 -7.17 -16.32
CA ASP A 31 -1.94 -7.52 -16.86
C ASP A 31 -1.72 -6.91 -18.27
N ASN A 32 -0.51 -7.00 -18.82
CA ASN A 32 -0.20 -6.41 -20.14
C ASN A 32 -0.57 -7.34 -21.33
N TYR A 33 -1.00 -8.56 -21.08
CA TYR A 33 -1.23 -9.61 -22.07
C TYR A 33 -2.71 -9.94 -22.31
N GLN A 34 -3.59 -9.64 -21.36
CA GLN A 34 -5.01 -9.95 -21.40
C GLN A 34 -5.85 -8.76 -20.95
N GLU A 35 -7.07 -8.67 -21.50
CA GLU A 35 -8.05 -7.64 -21.13
C GLU A 35 -8.60 -7.85 -19.70
N ASP A 36 -8.41 -9.05 -19.16
CA ASP A 36 -8.95 -9.49 -17.87
C ASP A 36 -8.09 -9.04 -16.68
N SER A 37 -8.76 -8.67 -15.58
CA SER A 37 -8.11 -8.30 -14.32
C SER A 37 -8.01 -9.51 -13.38
N TYR A 38 -6.83 -9.71 -12.78
CA TYR A 38 -6.56 -10.82 -11.88
C TYR A 38 -6.48 -10.37 -10.43
N SER A 39 -7.03 -11.18 -9.53
CA SER A 39 -6.93 -10.94 -8.08
C SER A 39 -5.50 -11.20 -7.62
N THR A 40 -4.84 -10.15 -7.12
CA THR A 40 -3.53 -10.16 -6.49
C THR A 40 -3.65 -9.75 -5.03
N ASP A 41 -2.76 -10.28 -4.19
CA ASP A 41 -2.62 -9.90 -2.79
C ASP A 41 -1.18 -9.51 -2.45
N LEU A 42 -1.04 -8.57 -1.54
CA LEU A 42 0.24 -8.05 -1.08
C LEU A 42 0.21 -7.85 0.43
N ASP A 43 1.17 -8.45 1.10
CA ASP A 43 1.41 -8.23 2.52
C ASP A 43 2.09 -6.86 2.75
N MET A 44 1.31 -5.89 3.22
CA MET A 44 1.77 -4.52 3.45
C MET A 44 2.81 -4.44 4.57
N THR A 45 2.95 -5.46 5.42
CA THR A 45 4.02 -5.48 6.41
C THR A 45 5.40 -5.47 5.78
N LYS A 46 5.53 -5.90 4.51
CA LYS A 46 6.78 -5.88 3.74
C LYS A 46 7.06 -4.54 3.06
N CYS A 47 6.04 -3.69 2.95
CA CYS A 47 6.12 -2.42 2.21
C CYS A 47 6.11 -1.20 3.13
N LEU A 48 5.55 -1.33 4.34
CA LEU A 48 5.30 -0.22 5.24
C LEU A 48 6.27 -0.17 6.42
N ALA A 49 6.38 1.01 7.00
CA ALA A 49 7.10 1.26 8.23
C ALA A 49 6.33 2.23 9.12
N ASN A 50 6.38 2.00 10.43
CA ASN A 50 5.98 2.97 11.43
C ASN A 50 7.20 3.80 11.85
N VAL A 51 7.16 5.10 11.55
CA VAL A 51 8.22 6.05 11.90
C VAL A 51 7.62 7.11 12.83
N GLY A 52 7.82 6.94 14.14
CA GLY A 52 7.36 7.90 15.14
C GLY A 52 5.84 8.10 15.17
N GLY A 53 5.06 7.04 14.94
CA GLY A 53 3.59 7.10 14.88
C GLY A 53 3.04 7.51 13.51
N ARG A 54 3.88 7.61 12.48
CA ARG A 54 3.47 7.85 11.08
C ARG A 54 3.75 6.63 10.22
N VAL A 55 2.78 6.26 9.38
CA VAL A 55 2.96 5.21 8.38
C VAL A 55 3.61 5.81 7.14
N VAL A 56 4.69 5.16 6.70
CA VAL A 56 5.42 5.51 5.49
C VAL A 56 5.77 4.25 4.70
N CYS A 57 6.09 4.42 3.43
CA CYS A 57 6.51 3.31 2.58
C CYS A 57 8.02 3.13 2.64
N ARG A 58 8.45 1.92 3.00
CA ARG A 58 9.84 1.49 3.09
C ARG A 58 9.97 0.01 2.74
N PRO A 59 9.81 -0.37 1.46
CA PRO A 59 10.00 -1.76 1.03
C PRO A 59 11.41 -2.30 1.34
N SER A 60 12.45 -1.45 1.34
CA SER A 60 13.82 -1.87 1.65
C SER A 60 14.10 -2.11 3.14
N ASN A 61 13.31 -1.54 4.03
CA ASN A 61 13.45 -1.72 5.48
C ASN A 61 12.08 -1.58 6.16
N PRO A 62 11.22 -2.60 5.99
CA PRO A 62 9.89 -2.58 6.56
C PRO A 62 9.95 -2.67 8.09
N SER A 63 9.18 -1.82 8.74
CA SER A 63 9.06 -1.79 10.21
C SER A 63 7.62 -1.49 10.63
N PHE A 64 6.67 -2.12 9.96
CA PHE A 64 5.25 -1.96 10.23
C PHE A 64 4.84 -2.78 11.45
N LYS A 65 4.92 -2.15 12.62
CA LYS A 65 4.53 -2.73 13.91
C LYS A 65 3.74 -1.72 14.72
N PHE A 66 2.88 -2.23 15.61
CA PHE A 66 2.07 -1.43 16.53
C PHE A 66 1.19 -0.39 15.83
N CYS A 67 0.65 -0.79 14.67
CA CYS A 67 -0.24 0.01 13.83
C CYS A 67 -1.54 -0.73 13.58
N ASP A 68 -2.66 -0.07 13.84
CA ASP A 68 -3.98 -0.54 13.45
C ASP A 68 -4.42 0.21 12.20
N CYS A 69 -4.61 -0.49 11.07
CA CYS A 69 -4.93 0.14 9.80
C CYS A 69 -6.23 -0.38 9.19
N GLY A 70 -6.85 0.45 8.35
CA GLY A 70 -8.00 0.11 7.53
C GLY A 70 -8.12 1.05 6.33
N LEU A 71 -8.78 0.60 5.26
CA LEU A 71 -9.01 1.44 4.09
C LEU A 71 -9.98 2.58 4.43
N GLY A 72 -9.70 3.76 3.89
CA GLY A 72 -10.61 4.88 3.89
C GLY A 72 -11.83 4.54 3.04
N GLY A 73 -13.02 4.62 3.63
CA GLY A 73 -14.27 4.14 3.03
C GLY A 73 -14.45 4.52 1.56
N ASP A 74 -14.51 5.83 1.27
CA ASP A 74 -14.75 6.33 -0.09
C ASP A 74 -13.52 6.31 -1.01
N LYS A 75 -12.32 6.31 -0.40
CA LYS A 75 -11.04 6.31 -1.14
C LYS A 75 -10.27 5.04 -0.78
N LYS A 76 -10.56 3.96 -1.49
CA LYS A 76 -9.95 2.63 -1.28
C LYS A 76 -8.45 2.56 -1.56
N GLN A 77 -7.85 3.66 -2.03
CA GLN A 77 -6.40 3.86 -2.11
C GLN A 77 -5.81 4.54 -0.86
N ILE A 78 -6.61 5.11 0.04
CA ILE A 78 -6.12 5.73 1.27
C ILE A 78 -6.15 4.69 2.39
N LEU A 79 -4.99 4.38 2.95
CA LEU A 79 -4.86 3.57 4.14
C LEU A 79 -4.84 4.49 5.37
N ASN A 80 -5.86 4.39 6.20
CA ASN A 80 -5.93 5.10 7.47
C ASN A 80 -5.40 4.19 8.57
N CYS A 81 -4.44 4.69 9.32
CA CYS A 81 -3.69 3.96 10.31
C CYS A 81 -3.64 4.71 11.64
N ARG A 82 -3.56 3.96 12.74
CA ARG A 82 -3.23 4.46 14.07
C ARG A 82 -1.99 3.73 14.56
N CYS A 83 -0.87 4.43 14.56
CA CYS A 83 0.43 3.86 14.90
C CYS A 83 0.94 4.39 16.22
N THR A 84 1.54 3.50 17.00
CA THR A 84 2.13 3.86 18.29
C THR A 84 3.46 4.56 18.05
N ASP A 85 3.64 5.77 18.60
CA ASP A 85 4.90 6.50 18.57
C ASP A 85 5.88 6.03 19.66
N SER A 86 7.06 6.63 19.72
CA SER A 86 8.09 6.29 20.71
C SER A 86 7.69 6.59 22.16
N THR A 87 6.61 7.33 22.38
CA THR A 87 6.05 7.62 23.72
C THR A 87 4.98 6.62 24.14
N GLY A 88 4.63 5.65 23.27
CA GLY A 88 3.53 4.72 23.50
C GLY A 88 2.16 5.27 23.09
N THR A 89 2.11 6.46 22.47
CA THR A 89 0.86 7.11 22.08
C THR A 89 0.47 6.73 20.66
N LYS A 90 -0.78 6.28 20.45
CA LYS A 90 -1.30 6.00 19.11
C LYS A 90 -1.62 7.31 18.38
N ARG A 91 -0.91 7.59 17.29
CA ARG A 91 -1.15 8.74 16.41
C ARG A 91 -1.91 8.33 15.16
N PRO A 92 -2.93 9.09 14.74
CA PRO A 92 -3.56 8.90 13.44
C PRO A 92 -2.59 9.27 12.32
N SER A 93 -2.56 8.46 11.28
CA SER A 93 -1.76 8.65 10.07
C SER A 93 -2.56 8.15 8.88
N SER A 94 -2.49 8.87 7.77
CA SER A 94 -3.09 8.44 6.50
C SER A 94 -1.98 8.29 5.48
N LEU A 95 -2.02 7.24 4.67
CA LEU A 95 -1.07 6.98 3.61
C LEU A 95 -1.85 6.75 2.32
N ASN A 96 -1.42 7.39 1.23
CA ASN A 96 -1.92 7.03 -0.08
C ASN A 96 -1.16 5.81 -0.59
N LEU A 97 -1.85 4.70 -0.82
CA LEU A 97 -1.26 3.47 -1.36
C LEU A 97 -0.78 3.66 -2.79
N ASP A 98 -1.37 4.59 -3.56
CA ASP A 98 -0.87 4.97 -4.89
C ASP A 98 0.49 5.66 -4.86
N THR A 99 1.08 5.98 -3.71
CA THR A 99 2.46 6.49 -3.67
C THR A 99 3.48 5.39 -3.37
N CYS A 100 3.03 4.14 -3.31
CA CYS A 100 3.82 3.04 -2.76
C CYS A 100 3.59 1.71 -3.45
N LEU A 101 2.39 1.52 -4.01
CA LEU A 101 1.99 0.31 -4.68
C LEU A 101 1.91 0.60 -6.17
N SER A 102 2.46 -0.33 -6.94
CA SER A 102 2.37 -0.36 -8.39
C SER A 102 1.82 -1.70 -8.83
N ASN A 103 1.11 -1.67 -9.95
CA ASN A 103 0.76 -2.87 -10.69
C ASN A 103 1.90 -3.19 -11.68
N ILE A 104 2.56 -4.34 -11.50
CA ILE A 104 3.61 -4.81 -12.40
C ILE A 104 3.11 -6.07 -13.09
N ASN A 105 2.48 -5.88 -14.25
CA ASN A 105 1.96 -6.97 -15.09
C ASN A 105 0.94 -7.87 -14.37
N GLY A 106 -0.03 -7.28 -13.68
CA GLY A 106 -1.06 -7.97 -12.90
C GLY A 106 -0.67 -8.25 -11.44
N ASP A 107 0.62 -8.15 -11.10
CA ASP A 107 1.09 -8.34 -9.72
C ASP A 107 1.16 -7.01 -8.97
N LEU A 108 0.53 -6.94 -7.79
CA LEU A 108 0.67 -5.79 -6.89
C LEU A 108 2.03 -5.83 -6.18
N LYS A 109 2.83 -4.79 -6.34
CA LYS A 109 4.18 -4.69 -5.75
C LYS A 109 4.42 -3.35 -5.09
N CYS A 110 5.30 -3.39 -4.10
CA CYS A 110 6.10 -2.29 -3.62
C CYS A 110 7.57 -2.59 -3.96
#